data_AF-A0A1V5LNF1-F1
#
_entry.id   AF-A0A1V5LNF1-F1
#
_cell.length_a   1.000
_cell.length_b   1.000
_cell.length_c   1.000
_cell.angle_alpha   90.00
_cell.angle_beta   90.00
_cell.angle_gamma   90.00
#
_symmetry.space_group_name_H-M   'P 1'
#
loop_
_entity.id
_entity.type
_entity.pdbx_description
1 polymer ?
#
loop_
_entity_poly.entity_id
_entity_poly.type
_entity_poly.pdbx_seq_one_letter_code
_entity_poly.pdbx_strand_id
1 'polypeptide(L)'
;MAGTIGFVAMGVMNAAMLSVMAAQGTAVLPPAWNWAYRHLQLAGFASLFIFGVSLRTLPVFLGKPEISPRLDRVVFPLIIGGFLLRAAFDVLVSTGRLAPAALLMPAAMELAGLLGFIWNLGLFKRTVNPVEGMDAAARTYEKFVYAAYGWLVVSVVGIAVLTTYHAVAGTPAPHALMGSYRHALTVGFITFMILGYSMRVVPVFLGRPVYSPRLLNATFALMMVGNTLRVVFQALTVPFGAWPFTVAGISGWFELVGLALFGYNLLRTIYSTEQTGTCYTPVEAEEEGAPEISPSLTVARLVDAYPQTVDVLVAMGFAPIANPMLRATIGRRITLAQAAQIQHVPLDEMLEKLRKVV
;
A
#
# COMPACT_ATOMS: atom_id res chain seq x y z
N MET A 1 2.06 11.27 -9.17
CA MET A 1 3.23 11.96 -9.76
C MET A 1 4.55 11.57 -9.10
N ALA A 2 4.63 11.38 -7.78
CA ALA A 2 5.85 10.99 -7.06
C ALA A 2 6.64 9.81 -7.68
N GLY A 3 6.00 8.64 -7.87
CA GLY A 3 6.67 7.47 -8.44
C GLY A 3 7.18 7.68 -9.87
N THR A 4 6.51 8.52 -10.66
CA THR A 4 6.96 8.88 -12.01
C THR A 4 8.28 9.64 -11.98
N ILE A 5 8.50 10.51 -10.99
CA ILE A 5 9.78 11.22 -10.82
C ILE A 5 10.90 10.21 -10.59
N GLY A 6 10.69 9.24 -9.69
CA GLY A 6 11.66 8.19 -9.44
C GLY A 6 11.94 7.31 -10.65
N PHE A 7 10.90 6.96 -11.42
CA PHE A 7 11.04 6.21 -12.66
C PHE A 7 11.87 6.96 -13.71
N VAL A 8 11.60 8.25 -13.90
CA VAL A 8 12.37 9.11 -14.82
C VAL A 8 13.82 9.26 -14.34
N ALA A 9 14.04 9.51 -13.05
CA ALA A 9 15.39 9.61 -12.48
C ALA A 9 16.18 8.30 -12.66
N MET A 10 15.54 7.16 -12.44
CA MET A 10 16.11 5.83 -12.70
C MET A 10 16.46 5.67 -14.19
N GLY A 11 15.58 6.08 -15.10
CA GLY A 11 15.83 6.04 -16.56
C GLY A 11 17.00 6.93 -16.99
N VAL A 12 17.07 8.15 -16.47
CA VAL A 12 18.19 9.08 -16.71
C VAL A 12 19.49 8.49 -16.18
N MET A 13 19.48 7.91 -14.97
CA MET A 13 20.66 7.27 -14.40
C MET A 13 21.11 6.07 -15.24
N ASN A 14 20.18 5.23 -15.71
CA ASN A 14 20.51 4.11 -16.59
C ASN A 14 21.16 4.58 -17.91
N ALA A 15 20.61 5.64 -18.53
CA ALA A 15 21.19 6.22 -19.73
C ALA A 15 22.59 6.78 -19.49
N ALA A 16 22.81 7.44 -18.35
CA ALA A 16 24.13 7.93 -17.94
C ALA A 16 25.12 6.77 -17.73
N MET A 17 24.71 5.71 -17.04
CA MET A 17 25.51 4.51 -16.85
C MET A 17 25.94 3.88 -18.18
N LEU A 18 24.99 3.70 -19.11
CA LEU A 18 25.26 3.19 -20.46
C LEU A 18 26.23 4.09 -21.23
N SER A 19 26.07 5.41 -21.13
CA SER A 19 26.93 6.38 -21.82
C SER A 19 28.37 6.32 -21.30
N VAL A 20 28.56 6.20 -19.98
CA VAL A 20 29.88 6.07 -19.35
C VAL A 20 30.54 4.75 -19.76
N MET A 21 29.80 3.64 -19.74
CA MET A 21 30.29 2.33 -20.19
C MET A 21 30.72 2.36 -21.65
N ALA A 22 29.90 2.95 -22.53
CA ALA A 22 30.23 3.10 -23.93
C ALA A 22 31.48 3.98 -24.15
N ALA A 23 31.58 5.11 -23.44
CA ALA A 23 32.73 6.02 -23.55
C ALA A 23 34.05 5.40 -23.03
N GLN A 24 33.96 4.52 -22.02
CA GLN A 24 35.12 3.85 -21.43
C GLN A 24 35.44 2.50 -22.10
N GLY A 25 34.60 2.02 -23.02
CA GLY A 25 34.72 0.68 -23.59
C GLY A 25 34.61 -0.44 -22.56
N THR A 26 33.88 -0.23 -21.45
CA THR A 26 33.70 -1.21 -20.38
C THR A 26 32.28 -1.74 -20.34
N ALA A 27 32.10 -2.97 -19.84
CA ALA A 27 30.78 -3.58 -19.64
C ALA A 27 30.30 -3.51 -18.17
N VAL A 28 31.12 -2.95 -17.27
CA VAL A 28 30.87 -2.96 -15.84
C VAL A 28 31.29 -1.61 -15.24
N LEU A 29 30.42 -1.03 -14.43
CA LEU A 29 30.70 0.17 -13.64
C LEU A 29 31.11 -0.17 -12.21
N PRO A 30 31.77 0.76 -11.50
CA PRO A 30 32.03 0.63 -10.07
C PRO A 30 30.75 0.32 -9.27
N PRO A 31 30.83 -0.51 -8.21
CA PRO A 31 29.65 -0.98 -7.46
C PRO A 31 28.71 0.12 -6.94
N ALA A 32 29.23 1.31 -6.65
CA ALA A 32 28.44 2.43 -6.14
C ALA A 32 27.35 2.92 -7.11
N TRP A 33 27.59 2.85 -8.43
CA TRP A 33 26.57 3.17 -9.43
C TRP A 33 25.37 2.22 -9.30
N ASN A 34 25.64 0.95 -9.02
CA ASN A 34 24.57 -0.03 -8.77
C ASN A 34 23.83 0.23 -7.47
N TRP A 35 24.47 0.81 -6.44
CA TRP A 35 23.79 1.16 -5.19
C TRP A 35 22.81 2.31 -5.40
N ALA A 36 23.27 3.39 -6.02
CA ALA A 36 22.44 4.55 -6.36
C ALA A 36 21.27 4.15 -7.29
N TYR A 37 21.54 3.36 -8.33
CA TYR A 37 20.51 2.87 -9.24
C TYR A 37 19.47 2.01 -8.52
N ARG A 38 19.89 1.05 -7.68
CA ARG A 38 18.96 0.19 -6.92
C ARG A 38 18.15 0.98 -5.91
N HIS A 39 18.73 2.02 -5.30
CA HIS A 39 18.00 2.89 -4.39
C HIS A 39 16.91 3.68 -5.12
N LEU A 40 17.21 4.25 -6.29
CA LEU A 40 16.20 4.88 -7.15
C LEU A 40 15.12 3.89 -7.59
N GLN A 41 15.48 2.65 -7.92
CA GLN A 41 14.53 1.63 -8.34
C GLN A 41 13.57 1.22 -7.22
N LEU A 42 14.09 0.93 -6.02
CA LEU A 42 13.29 0.41 -4.92
C LEU A 42 12.61 1.53 -4.12
N ALA A 43 13.39 2.50 -3.63
CA ALA A 43 12.88 3.59 -2.81
C ALA A 43 12.28 4.72 -3.68
N GLY A 44 13.01 5.12 -4.73
CA GLY A 44 12.59 6.22 -5.61
C GLY A 44 11.38 5.87 -6.49
N PHE A 45 11.29 4.68 -7.05
CA PHE A 45 10.19 4.30 -7.93
C PHE A 45 9.13 3.48 -7.20
N ALA A 46 9.46 2.27 -6.76
CA ALA A 46 8.46 1.34 -6.22
C ALA A 46 7.79 1.88 -4.95
N SER A 47 8.56 2.35 -3.96
CA SER A 47 8.00 2.89 -2.72
C SER A 47 7.21 4.19 -2.95
N LEU A 48 7.70 5.12 -3.77
CA LEU A 48 6.96 6.34 -4.08
C LEU A 48 5.64 6.08 -4.83
N PHE A 49 5.61 5.05 -5.67
CA PHE A 49 4.36 4.63 -6.30
C PHE A 49 3.36 4.14 -5.24
N ILE A 50 3.81 3.30 -4.31
CA ILE A 50 2.99 2.84 -3.18
C ILE A 50 2.52 4.00 -2.31
N PHE A 51 3.38 4.99 -2.04
CA PHE A 51 3.01 6.17 -1.26
C PHE A 51 1.92 6.98 -1.95
N GLY A 52 2.05 7.21 -3.25
CA GLY A 52 1.06 7.92 -4.05
C GLY A 52 -0.31 7.23 -4.04
N VAL A 53 -0.34 5.90 -4.16
CA VAL A 53 -1.59 5.12 -4.02
C VAL A 53 -2.12 5.23 -2.60
N SER A 54 -1.25 5.06 -1.60
CA SER A 54 -1.62 5.01 -0.19
C SER A 54 -2.28 6.30 0.31
N LEU A 55 -1.79 7.48 -0.11
CA LEU A 55 -2.38 8.76 0.24
C LEU A 55 -3.85 8.88 -0.17
N ARG A 56 -4.23 8.25 -1.28
CA ARG A 56 -5.58 8.34 -1.83
C ARG A 56 -6.50 7.27 -1.25
N THR A 57 -5.96 6.09 -0.96
CA THR A 57 -6.80 4.90 -0.76
C THR A 57 -6.77 4.33 0.65
N LEU A 58 -5.66 4.47 1.39
CA LEU A 58 -5.61 3.99 2.77
C LEU A 58 -6.53 4.75 3.71
N PRO A 59 -6.71 6.09 3.62
CA PRO A 59 -7.69 6.78 4.44
C PRO A 59 -9.10 6.20 4.28
N VAL A 60 -9.48 5.90 3.03
CA VAL A 60 -10.77 5.31 2.69
C VAL A 60 -10.87 3.85 3.17
N PHE A 61 -9.86 3.03 2.90
CA PHE A 61 -9.91 1.60 3.22
C PHE A 61 -9.87 1.34 4.73
N LEU A 62 -9.06 2.11 5.46
CA LEU A 62 -8.87 1.95 6.90
C LEU A 62 -9.79 2.86 7.74
N GLY A 63 -10.65 3.67 7.10
CA GLY A 63 -11.54 4.61 7.78
C GLY A 63 -10.79 5.70 8.58
N LYS A 64 -9.60 6.09 8.11
CA LYS A 64 -8.73 7.07 8.78
C LYS A 64 -9.08 8.51 8.37
N PRO A 65 -8.68 9.50 9.19
CA PRO A 65 -8.85 10.91 8.84
C PRO A 65 -8.22 11.27 7.49
N GLU A 66 -8.70 12.36 6.90
CA GLU A 66 -8.09 12.93 5.70
C GLU A 66 -6.63 13.34 5.93
N ILE A 67 -5.84 13.24 4.86
CA ILE A 67 -4.43 13.64 4.84
C ILE A 67 -4.33 15.16 4.99
N SER A 68 -3.43 15.64 5.85
CA SER A 68 -3.17 17.08 6.00
C SER A 68 -2.39 17.61 4.78
N PRO A 69 -2.95 18.55 3.99
CA PRO A 69 -2.26 19.10 2.83
C PRO A 69 -1.02 19.93 3.21
N ARG A 70 -1.04 20.54 4.41
CA ARG A 70 0.08 21.35 4.91
C ARG A 70 1.29 20.49 5.21
N LEU A 71 1.07 19.35 5.88
CA LEU A 71 2.15 18.42 6.20
C LEU A 71 2.67 17.74 4.93
N ASP A 72 1.78 17.39 3.99
CA ASP A 72 2.17 16.78 2.72
C ASP A 72 3.10 17.67 1.89
N ARG A 73 2.84 19.00 1.84
CA ARG A 73 3.72 19.98 1.16
C ARG A 73 5.14 20.04 1.72
N VAL A 74 5.35 19.65 2.98
CA VAL A 74 6.67 19.62 3.61
C VAL A 74 7.31 18.24 3.47
N VAL A 75 6.53 17.19 3.69
CA VAL A 75 6.99 15.80 3.63
C VAL A 75 7.40 15.40 2.21
N PHE A 76 6.61 15.80 1.21
CA PHE A 76 6.85 15.45 -0.18
C PHE A 76 8.25 15.85 -0.68
N PRO A 77 8.70 17.11 -0.58
CA PRO A 77 10.04 17.50 -1.02
C PRO A 77 11.15 16.87 -0.18
N LEU A 78 10.92 16.56 1.11
CA LEU A 78 11.90 15.82 1.92
C LEU A 78 12.15 14.42 1.36
N ILE A 79 11.09 13.71 0.99
CA ILE A 79 11.22 12.35 0.43
C ILE A 79 11.86 12.40 -0.96
N ILE A 80 11.34 13.23 -1.87
CA ILE A 80 11.89 13.33 -3.23
C ILE A 80 13.34 13.81 -3.20
N GLY A 81 13.60 14.89 -2.46
CA GLY A 81 14.94 15.45 -2.30
C GLY A 81 15.90 14.44 -1.69
N GLY A 82 15.48 13.73 -0.63
CA GLY A 82 16.28 12.69 0.01
C GLY A 82 16.74 11.60 -0.97
N PHE A 83 15.82 11.03 -1.74
CA PHE A 83 16.14 9.97 -2.70
C PHE A 83 17.03 10.45 -3.86
N LEU A 84 16.77 11.64 -4.41
CA LEU A 84 17.58 12.19 -5.50
C LEU A 84 18.99 12.57 -5.02
N LEU A 85 19.09 13.20 -3.84
CA LEU A 85 20.37 13.55 -3.22
C LEU A 85 21.15 12.30 -2.85
N ARG A 86 20.50 11.24 -2.33
CA ARG A 86 21.16 9.96 -2.08
C ARG A 86 21.82 9.43 -3.33
N ALA A 87 21.06 9.33 -4.43
CA ALA A 87 21.56 8.77 -5.68
C ALA A 87 22.77 9.57 -6.22
N ALA A 88 22.71 10.90 -6.17
CA ALA A 88 23.82 11.76 -6.58
C ALA A 88 25.03 11.61 -5.64
N PHE A 89 24.81 11.61 -4.32
CA PHE A 89 25.88 11.58 -3.33
C PHE A 89 26.60 10.23 -3.30
N ASP A 90 25.90 9.11 -3.45
CA ASP A 90 26.52 7.79 -3.55
C ASP A 90 27.54 7.73 -4.71
N VAL A 91 27.20 8.32 -5.86
CA VAL A 91 28.12 8.43 -7.00
C VAL A 91 29.30 9.35 -6.68
N LEU A 92 29.04 10.55 -6.12
CA LEU A 92 30.10 11.51 -5.80
C LEU A 92 31.08 10.98 -4.74
N VAL A 93 30.57 10.34 -3.68
CA VAL A 93 31.37 9.68 -2.64
C VAL A 93 32.25 8.60 -3.26
N SER A 94 31.70 7.79 -4.19
CA SER A 94 32.47 6.74 -4.86
C SER A 94 33.62 7.25 -5.74
N THR A 95 33.53 8.51 -6.19
CA THR A 95 34.58 9.18 -6.97
C THR A 95 35.55 9.99 -6.10
N GLY A 96 35.39 9.98 -4.78
CA GLY A 96 36.19 10.77 -3.84
C GLY A 96 35.87 12.28 -3.85
N ARG A 97 34.86 12.71 -4.60
CA ARG A 97 34.45 14.13 -4.69
C ARG A 97 33.69 14.63 -3.47
N LEU A 98 33.11 13.72 -2.68
CA LEU A 98 32.46 14.00 -1.40
C LEU A 98 32.93 13.01 -0.34
N ALA A 99 33.00 13.46 0.92
CA ALA A 99 33.24 12.58 2.05
C ALA A 99 32.02 11.70 2.34
N PRO A 100 32.18 10.45 2.82
CA PRO A 100 31.05 9.57 3.18
C PRO A 100 30.05 10.19 4.17
N ALA A 101 30.51 11.09 5.05
CA ALA A 101 29.65 11.83 5.98
C ALA A 101 28.58 12.68 5.29
N ALA A 102 28.78 13.08 4.02
CA ALA A 102 27.76 13.80 3.24
C ALA A 102 26.47 12.98 3.07
N LEU A 103 26.53 11.65 3.11
CA LEU A 103 25.36 10.75 2.99
C LEU A 103 24.41 10.80 4.19
N LEU A 104 24.84 11.37 5.33
CA LEU A 104 23.99 11.53 6.50
C LEU A 104 22.83 12.51 6.24
N MET A 105 23.05 13.51 5.38
CA MET A 105 22.02 14.49 5.02
C MET A 105 20.84 13.84 4.25
N PRO A 106 21.05 13.14 3.11
CA PRO A 106 19.94 12.45 2.45
C PRO A 106 19.34 11.35 3.32
N ALA A 107 20.11 10.66 4.16
CA ALA A 107 19.57 9.69 5.11
C ALA A 107 18.61 10.33 6.14
N ALA A 108 18.96 11.50 6.68
CA ALA A 108 18.10 12.24 7.59
C ALA A 108 16.83 12.76 6.90
N MET A 109 16.96 13.24 5.65
CA MET A 109 15.80 13.67 4.85
C MET A 109 14.84 12.51 4.56
N GLU A 110 15.37 11.34 4.16
CA GLU A 110 14.59 10.14 3.91
C GLU A 110 13.86 9.68 5.17
N LEU A 111 14.56 9.61 6.31
CA LEU A 111 13.97 9.22 7.59
C LEU A 111 12.89 10.22 8.05
N ALA A 112 13.19 11.52 8.05
CA ALA A 112 12.25 12.56 8.45
C ALA A 112 11.03 12.62 7.53
N GLY A 113 11.25 12.56 6.21
CA GLY A 113 10.18 12.52 5.23
C GLY A 113 9.28 11.31 5.41
N LEU A 114 9.86 10.13 5.62
CA LEU A 114 9.10 8.90 5.79
C LEU A 114 8.32 8.83 7.10
N LEU A 115 8.91 9.27 8.22
CA LEU A 115 8.21 9.39 9.49
C LEU A 115 7.07 10.41 9.40
N GLY A 116 7.33 11.55 8.75
CA GLY A 116 6.30 12.55 8.47
C GLY A 116 5.18 12.02 7.59
N PHE A 117 5.49 11.18 6.59
CA PHE A 117 4.52 10.52 5.73
C PHE A 117 3.62 9.55 6.50
N ILE A 118 4.23 8.65 7.29
CA ILE A 118 3.49 7.69 8.13
C ILE A 118 2.61 8.42 9.15
N TRP A 119 3.13 9.50 9.73
CA TRP A 119 2.36 10.37 10.62
C TRP A 119 1.17 11.01 9.90
N ASN A 120 1.38 11.51 8.68
CA ASN A 120 0.33 12.15 7.88
C ASN A 120 -0.74 11.15 7.42
N LEU A 121 -0.36 9.90 7.13
CA LEU A 121 -1.31 8.81 6.86
C LEU A 121 -2.24 8.51 8.04
N GLY A 122 -1.87 8.92 9.26
CA GLY A 122 -2.71 8.74 10.44
C GLY A 122 -3.01 7.28 10.75
N LEU A 123 -2.11 6.35 10.39
CA LEU A 123 -2.32 4.90 10.56
C LEU A 123 -2.68 4.54 12.01
N PHE A 124 -2.11 5.26 12.98
CA PHE A 124 -2.35 5.05 14.41
C PHE A 124 -3.46 5.92 15.01
N LYS A 125 -4.07 6.83 14.22
CA LYS A 125 -5.20 7.63 14.70
C LYS A 125 -6.46 6.76 14.80
N ARG A 126 -7.39 7.16 15.67
CA ARG A 126 -8.70 6.52 15.83
C ARG A 126 -9.42 6.49 14.48
N THR A 127 -10.04 5.36 14.16
CA THR A 127 -10.91 5.24 12.98
C THR A 127 -12.11 6.17 13.16
N VAL A 128 -12.28 7.10 12.23
CA VAL A 128 -13.35 8.11 12.27
C VAL A 128 -14.56 7.62 11.48
N ASN A 129 -14.32 6.90 10.38
CA ASN A 129 -15.34 6.35 9.51
C ASN A 129 -15.21 4.82 9.49
N PRO A 130 -15.74 4.09 10.48
CA PRO A 130 -15.68 2.63 10.47
C PRO A 130 -16.39 2.11 9.21
N VAL A 131 -15.74 1.19 8.49
CA VAL A 131 -16.37 0.52 7.34
C VAL A 131 -17.36 -0.49 7.91
N GLU A 132 -18.61 -0.09 8.08
CA GLU A 132 -19.70 -0.92 8.60
C GLU A 132 -19.97 -2.12 7.67
N GLY A 133 -20.36 -3.26 8.26
CA GLY A 133 -20.73 -4.48 7.53
C GLY A 133 -19.57 -5.33 7.00
N MET A 134 -18.34 -5.14 7.47
CA MET A 134 -17.22 -6.04 7.16
C MET A 134 -16.91 -6.97 8.33
N ASP A 135 -17.00 -8.29 8.08
CA ASP A 135 -16.56 -9.30 9.03
C ASP A 135 -15.10 -9.09 9.45
N ALA A 136 -14.77 -9.43 10.70
CA ALA A 136 -13.40 -9.37 11.21
C ALA A 136 -12.42 -10.17 10.33
N ALA A 137 -12.90 -11.24 9.71
CA ALA A 137 -12.17 -12.06 8.74
C ALA A 137 -11.79 -11.27 7.46
N ALA A 138 -12.67 -10.38 7.01
CA ALA A 138 -12.48 -9.48 5.87
C ALA A 138 -11.54 -8.31 6.16
N ARG A 139 -11.18 -8.06 7.42
CA ARG A 139 -10.18 -7.05 7.84
C ARG A 139 -8.75 -7.58 7.91
N THR A 140 -8.51 -8.85 7.57
CA THR A 140 -7.16 -9.43 7.64
C THR A 140 -6.15 -8.70 6.73
N TYR A 141 -6.59 -8.08 5.63
CA TYR A 141 -5.74 -7.26 4.76
C TYR A 141 -5.07 -6.08 5.50
N GLU A 142 -5.71 -5.57 6.55
CA GLU A 142 -5.15 -4.46 7.33
C GLU A 142 -3.86 -4.87 8.04
N LYS A 143 -3.77 -6.12 8.51
CA LYS A 143 -2.56 -6.66 9.13
C LYS A 143 -1.37 -6.56 8.18
N PHE A 144 -1.58 -6.84 6.90
CA PHE A 144 -0.55 -6.69 5.87
C PHE A 144 -0.12 -5.24 5.71
N VAL A 145 -1.07 -4.30 5.66
CA VAL A 145 -0.77 -2.86 5.53
C VAL A 145 0.03 -2.36 6.75
N TYR A 146 -0.42 -2.65 7.97
CA TYR A 146 0.30 -2.23 9.18
C TYR A 146 1.69 -2.86 9.28
N ALA A 147 1.80 -4.16 9.01
CA ALA A 147 3.09 -4.84 8.98
C ALA A 147 4.01 -4.27 7.90
N ALA A 148 3.49 -3.92 6.73
CA ALA A 148 4.26 -3.33 5.66
C ALA A 148 4.91 -2.01 6.07
N TYR A 149 4.14 -1.10 6.67
CA TYR A 149 4.69 0.16 7.16
C TYR A 149 5.65 -0.03 8.35
N GLY A 150 5.44 -1.06 9.19
CA GLY A 150 6.42 -1.46 10.19
C GLY A 150 7.75 -1.89 9.57
N TRP A 151 7.70 -2.75 8.55
CA TRP A 151 8.89 -3.19 7.81
C TRP A 151 9.57 -2.08 7.02
N LEU A 152 8.81 -1.12 6.51
CA LEU A 152 9.36 0.09 5.88
C LEU A 152 10.21 0.88 6.88
N VAL A 153 9.72 1.08 8.10
CA VAL A 153 10.50 1.73 9.17
C VAL A 153 11.76 0.93 9.48
N VAL A 154 11.66 -0.40 9.63
CA VAL A 154 12.83 -1.27 9.83
C VAL A 154 13.87 -1.11 8.71
N SER A 155 13.42 -1.05 7.46
CA SER A 155 14.30 -0.88 6.30
C SER A 155 15.01 0.49 6.30
N VAL A 156 14.27 1.56 6.60
CA VAL A 156 14.78 2.94 6.60
C VAL A 156 15.74 3.18 7.77
N VAL A 157 15.43 2.62 8.94
CA VAL A 157 16.37 2.61 10.07
C VAL A 157 17.61 1.79 9.71
N GLY A 158 17.43 0.63 9.07
CA GLY A 158 18.52 -0.20 8.57
C GLY A 158 19.47 0.57 7.66
N ILE A 159 18.97 1.21 6.61
CA ILE A 159 19.82 1.99 5.69
C ILE A 159 20.46 3.20 6.41
N ALA A 160 19.76 3.85 7.34
CA ALA A 160 20.33 4.94 8.14
C ALA A 160 21.52 4.46 8.99
N VAL A 161 21.39 3.31 9.68
CA VAL A 161 22.47 2.70 10.45
C VAL A 161 23.67 2.35 9.56
N LEU A 162 23.44 1.76 8.40
CA LEU A 162 24.52 1.42 7.45
C LEU A 162 25.19 2.66 6.87
N THR A 163 24.43 3.74 6.68
CA THR A 163 24.96 5.03 6.23
C THR A 163 25.85 5.65 7.31
N THR A 164 25.40 5.64 8.56
CA THR A 164 26.18 6.11 9.70
C THR A 164 27.45 5.29 9.88
N TYR A 165 27.38 3.97 9.71
CA TYR A 165 28.56 3.12 9.72
C TYR A 165 29.56 3.55 8.64
N HIS A 166 29.12 3.71 7.39
CA HIS A 166 29.99 4.14 6.29
C HIS A 166 30.60 5.53 6.54
N ALA A 167 29.81 6.46 7.09
CA ALA A 167 30.26 7.79 7.44
C ALA A 167 31.36 7.80 8.51
N VAL A 168 31.26 6.93 9.51
CA VAL A 168 32.20 6.88 10.65
C VAL A 168 33.42 5.99 10.35
N ALA A 169 33.20 4.82 9.77
CA ALA A 169 34.25 3.83 9.51
C ALA A 169 35.03 4.12 8.21
N GLY A 170 34.54 5.02 7.35
CA GLY A 170 35.15 5.34 6.06
C GLY A 170 35.15 4.18 5.05
N THR A 171 34.50 3.06 5.38
CA THR A 171 34.39 1.87 4.55
C THR A 171 32.94 1.41 4.43
N PRO A 172 32.52 0.82 3.29
CA PRO A 172 31.15 0.36 3.13
C PRO A 172 30.76 -0.72 4.14
N ALA A 173 29.50 -0.71 4.56
CA ALA A 173 28.98 -1.71 5.49
C ALA A 173 29.01 -3.13 4.89
N PRO A 174 29.13 -4.19 5.72
CA PRO A 174 29.11 -5.57 5.27
C PRO A 174 27.91 -5.91 4.38
N HIS A 175 28.16 -6.64 3.29
CA HIS A 175 27.13 -6.95 2.29
C HIS A 175 25.93 -7.70 2.87
N ALA A 176 26.13 -8.51 3.92
CA ALA A 176 25.03 -9.21 4.56
C ALA A 176 23.98 -8.26 5.14
N LEU A 177 24.39 -7.16 5.78
CA LEU A 177 23.45 -6.14 6.29
C LEU A 177 22.67 -5.46 5.16
N MET A 178 23.28 -5.36 3.97
CA MET A 178 22.60 -4.84 2.79
C MET A 178 21.43 -5.75 2.36
N GLY A 179 21.59 -7.07 2.48
CA GLY A 179 20.50 -8.00 2.20
C GLY A 179 19.38 -7.94 3.23
N SER A 180 19.69 -7.68 4.50
CA SER A 180 18.71 -7.54 5.58
C SER A 180 17.74 -6.38 5.34
N TYR A 181 18.23 -5.14 5.16
CA TYR A 181 17.34 -3.99 4.93
C TYR A 181 16.58 -4.11 3.60
N ARG A 182 17.18 -4.75 2.59
CA ARG A 182 16.53 -4.97 1.29
C ARG A 182 15.36 -5.92 1.40
N HIS A 183 15.45 -7.02 2.15
CA HIS A 183 14.29 -7.89 2.36
C HIS A 183 13.21 -7.20 3.20
N ALA A 184 13.60 -6.40 4.20
CA ALA A 184 12.64 -5.54 4.92
C ALA A 184 11.90 -4.60 3.96
N LEU A 185 12.57 -4.03 2.94
CA LEU A 185 11.93 -3.17 1.93
C LEU A 185 11.10 -3.97 0.92
N THR A 186 11.67 -5.00 0.33
CA THR A 186 11.08 -5.69 -0.82
C THR A 186 10.00 -6.66 -0.38
N VAL A 187 10.33 -7.62 0.49
CA VAL A 187 9.35 -8.57 1.01
C VAL A 187 8.51 -7.90 2.08
N GLY A 188 9.15 -7.32 3.10
CA GLY A 188 8.46 -6.77 4.26
C GLY A 188 7.51 -5.62 3.94
N PHE A 189 7.91 -4.64 3.12
CA PHE A 189 7.06 -3.50 2.76
C PHE A 189 6.35 -3.70 1.41
N ILE A 190 7.08 -3.78 0.29
CA ILE A 190 6.49 -3.78 -1.06
C ILE A 190 5.57 -4.98 -1.25
N THR A 191 6.03 -6.20 -0.99
CA THR A 191 5.21 -7.41 -1.18
C THR A 191 4.03 -7.43 -0.22
N PHE A 192 4.19 -7.11 1.07
CA PHE A 192 3.05 -7.04 1.98
C PHE A 192 2.00 -6.02 1.54
N MET A 193 2.41 -4.85 1.04
CA MET A 193 1.48 -3.89 0.44
C MET A 193 0.76 -4.49 -0.76
N ILE A 194 1.47 -5.12 -1.69
CA ILE A 194 0.87 -5.76 -2.86
C ILE A 194 -0.16 -6.82 -2.44
N LEU A 195 0.22 -7.72 -1.51
CA LEU A 195 -0.65 -8.80 -1.03
C LEU A 195 -1.90 -8.24 -0.35
N GLY A 196 -1.72 -7.43 0.70
CA GLY A 196 -2.83 -6.85 1.46
C GLY A 196 -3.78 -6.05 0.57
N TYR A 197 -3.22 -5.23 -0.31
CA TYR A 197 -4.02 -4.41 -1.21
C TYR A 197 -4.79 -5.26 -2.24
N SER A 198 -4.17 -6.29 -2.80
CA SER A 198 -4.83 -7.21 -3.75
C SER A 198 -6.02 -7.93 -3.11
N MET A 199 -5.86 -8.39 -1.86
CA MET A 199 -6.90 -9.09 -1.11
C MET A 199 -8.05 -8.19 -0.68
N ARG A 200 -7.89 -6.87 -0.77
CA ARG A 200 -8.97 -5.90 -0.55
C ARG A 200 -9.62 -5.50 -1.87
N VAL A 201 -8.81 -5.15 -2.86
CA VAL A 201 -9.27 -4.52 -4.10
C VAL A 201 -9.96 -5.53 -5.02
N VAL A 202 -9.37 -6.70 -5.23
CA VAL A 202 -9.92 -7.71 -6.15
C VAL A 202 -11.31 -8.17 -5.68
N PRO A 203 -11.54 -8.55 -4.41
CA PRO A 203 -12.87 -8.97 -3.98
C PRO A 203 -13.90 -7.83 -4.01
N VAL A 204 -13.49 -6.59 -3.71
CA VAL A 204 -14.36 -5.41 -3.79
C VAL A 204 -14.84 -5.17 -5.21
N PHE A 205 -13.96 -5.23 -6.21
CA PHE A 205 -14.35 -5.09 -7.62
C PHE A 205 -15.25 -6.25 -8.10
N LEU A 206 -15.03 -7.45 -7.57
CA LEU A 206 -15.85 -8.62 -7.88
C LEU A 206 -17.17 -8.67 -7.09
N GLY A 207 -17.38 -7.77 -6.11
CA GLY A 207 -18.57 -7.75 -5.29
C GLY A 207 -18.77 -8.98 -4.38
N ARG A 208 -17.70 -9.72 -4.05
CA ARG A 208 -17.77 -10.97 -3.27
C ARG A 208 -16.67 -11.06 -2.21
N PRO A 209 -16.82 -11.89 -1.16
CA PRO A 209 -15.79 -12.06 -0.16
C PRO A 209 -14.55 -12.80 -0.71
N VAL A 210 -13.44 -12.73 0.03
CA VAL A 210 -12.27 -13.59 -0.22
C VAL A 210 -12.66 -15.06 -0.03
N TYR A 211 -12.10 -15.95 -0.85
CA TYR A 211 -12.42 -17.39 -0.82
C TYR A 211 -12.22 -18.02 0.57
N SER A 212 -11.05 -17.80 1.19
CA SER A 212 -10.76 -18.32 2.53
C SER A 212 -9.99 -17.32 3.39
N PRO A 213 -10.62 -16.76 4.43
CA PRO A 213 -9.92 -15.92 5.41
C PRO A 213 -8.87 -16.68 6.24
N ARG A 214 -9.01 -18.01 6.38
CA ARG A 214 -8.02 -18.84 7.08
C ARG A 214 -6.73 -18.94 6.28
N LEU A 215 -6.83 -19.18 4.96
CA LEU A 215 -5.67 -19.18 4.06
C LEU A 215 -4.98 -17.80 4.02
N LEU A 216 -5.78 -16.74 4.12
CA LEU A 216 -5.27 -15.38 4.22
C LEU A 216 -4.45 -15.14 5.52
N ASN A 217 -4.94 -15.62 6.66
CA ASN A 217 -4.17 -15.55 7.91
C ASN A 217 -2.92 -16.45 7.88
N ALA A 218 -3.01 -17.64 7.28
CA ALA A 218 -1.86 -18.52 7.08
C ALA A 218 -0.79 -17.87 6.17
N THR A 219 -1.23 -17.22 5.08
CA THR A 219 -0.36 -16.40 4.22
C THR A 219 0.36 -15.34 5.04
N PHE A 220 -0.39 -14.56 5.84
CA PHE A 220 0.20 -13.50 6.68
C PHE A 220 1.26 -14.06 7.64
N ALA A 221 0.93 -15.14 8.35
CA ALA A 221 1.83 -15.77 9.32
C ALA A 221 3.11 -16.29 8.66
N LEU A 222 2.99 -17.01 7.54
CA LEU A 222 4.13 -17.53 6.79
C LEU A 222 5.03 -16.41 6.24
N MET A 223 4.42 -15.36 5.66
CA MET A 223 5.15 -14.20 5.16
C MET A 223 5.86 -13.45 6.30
N MET A 224 5.21 -13.28 7.46
CA MET A 224 5.82 -12.63 8.63
C MET A 224 6.98 -13.44 9.18
N VAL A 225 6.81 -14.76 9.35
CA VAL A 225 7.87 -15.66 9.85
C VAL A 225 9.04 -15.68 8.87
N GLY A 226 8.77 -15.90 7.58
CA GLY A 226 9.79 -15.92 6.53
C GLY A 226 10.60 -14.62 6.48
N ASN A 227 9.92 -13.48 6.36
CA ASN A 227 10.62 -12.20 6.27
C ASN A 227 11.36 -11.84 7.57
N THR A 228 10.80 -12.17 8.74
CA THR A 228 11.49 -11.94 10.02
C THR A 228 12.76 -12.78 10.12
N LEU A 229 12.66 -14.07 9.82
CA LEU A 229 13.82 -14.97 9.79
C LEU A 229 14.87 -14.44 8.81
N ARG A 230 14.45 -14.03 7.61
CA ARG A 230 15.34 -13.47 6.60
C ARG A 230 16.08 -12.24 7.12
N VAL A 231 15.35 -11.22 7.59
CA VAL A 231 15.92 -9.93 8.01
C VAL A 231 16.84 -10.13 9.22
N VAL A 232 16.39 -10.86 10.24
CA VAL A 232 17.14 -11.08 11.49
C VAL A 232 18.37 -11.93 11.23
N PHE A 233 18.21 -13.14 10.67
CA PHE A 233 19.35 -14.06 10.54
C PHE A 233 20.36 -13.57 9.50
N GLN A 234 19.93 -12.83 8.48
CA GLN A 234 20.86 -12.18 7.57
C GLN A 234 21.70 -11.10 8.29
N ALA A 235 21.13 -10.35 9.23
CA ALA A 235 21.89 -9.41 10.05
C ALA A 235 22.85 -10.11 11.03
N LEU A 236 22.41 -11.23 11.63
CA LEU A 236 23.20 -12.02 12.58
C LEU A 236 24.44 -12.68 11.96
N THR A 237 24.53 -12.78 10.63
CA THR A 237 25.75 -13.30 9.98
C THR A 237 27.00 -12.48 10.27
N VAL A 238 26.85 -11.18 10.56
CA VAL A 238 27.99 -10.31 10.88
C VAL A 238 28.63 -10.71 12.22
N PRO A 239 27.89 -10.79 13.34
CA PRO A 239 28.47 -11.21 14.63
C PRO A 239 28.67 -12.73 14.78
N PHE A 240 27.91 -13.60 14.08
CA PHE A 240 27.87 -15.04 14.34
C PHE A 240 28.37 -15.93 13.19
N GLY A 241 28.87 -15.36 12.09
CA GLY A 241 29.46 -16.11 10.98
C GLY A 241 28.43 -16.76 10.05
N ALA A 242 28.71 -17.98 9.59
CA ALA A 242 28.01 -18.57 8.44
C ALA A 242 26.68 -19.27 8.77
N TRP A 243 26.51 -19.86 9.96
CA TRP A 243 25.33 -20.65 10.28
C TRP A 243 23.99 -19.87 10.20
N PRO A 244 23.90 -18.57 10.56
CA PRO A 244 22.66 -17.80 10.38
C PRO A 244 22.27 -17.67 8.91
N PHE A 245 23.24 -17.72 8.00
CA PHE A 245 22.97 -17.67 6.56
C PHE A 245 22.13 -18.88 6.09
N THR A 246 22.33 -20.05 6.71
CA THR A 246 21.51 -21.24 6.44
C THR A 246 20.06 -21.03 6.84
N VAL A 247 19.81 -20.44 8.02
CA VAL A 247 18.46 -20.12 8.49
C VAL A 247 17.82 -19.05 7.60
N ALA A 248 18.58 -18.02 7.22
CA ALA A 248 18.14 -17.03 6.24
C ALA A 248 17.83 -17.68 4.88
N GLY A 249 18.56 -18.71 4.45
CA GLY A 249 18.23 -19.50 3.25
C GLY A 249 16.90 -20.23 3.38
N ILE A 250 16.67 -20.92 4.50
CA ILE A 250 15.43 -21.68 4.77
C ILE A 250 14.21 -20.77 4.82
N SER A 251 14.36 -19.52 5.28
CA SER A 251 13.26 -18.56 5.38
C SER A 251 12.47 -18.37 4.07
N GLY A 252 13.13 -18.53 2.92
CA GLY A 252 12.49 -18.39 1.61
C GLY A 252 11.39 -19.42 1.33
N TRP A 253 11.46 -20.60 1.97
CA TRP A 253 10.41 -21.61 1.84
C TRP A 253 9.10 -21.17 2.51
N PHE A 254 9.18 -20.50 3.65
CA PHE A 254 7.99 -19.92 4.30
C PHE A 254 7.35 -18.87 3.41
N GLU A 255 8.14 -17.97 2.83
CA GLU A 255 7.66 -16.93 1.90
C GLU A 255 7.05 -17.54 0.63
N LEU A 256 7.69 -18.56 0.05
CA LEU A 256 7.21 -19.24 -1.15
C LEU A 256 5.87 -19.95 -0.90
N VAL A 257 5.75 -20.68 0.20
CA VAL A 257 4.48 -21.32 0.58
C VAL A 257 3.42 -20.25 0.86
N GLY A 258 3.77 -19.16 1.55
CA GLY A 258 2.88 -18.04 1.79
C GLY A 258 2.34 -17.44 0.48
N LEU A 259 3.22 -17.16 -0.49
CA LEU A 259 2.85 -16.66 -1.82
C LEU A 259 1.99 -17.66 -2.62
N ALA A 260 2.28 -18.96 -2.51
CA ALA A 260 1.48 -20.00 -3.15
C ALA A 260 0.06 -20.06 -2.55
N LEU A 261 -0.07 -20.00 -1.22
CA LEU A 261 -1.37 -19.94 -0.55
C LEU A 261 -2.15 -18.67 -0.92
N PHE A 262 -1.47 -17.54 -1.00
CA PHE A 262 -2.06 -16.30 -1.49
C PHE A 262 -2.59 -16.45 -2.91
N GLY A 263 -1.75 -16.92 -3.84
CA GLY A 263 -2.11 -17.09 -5.25
C GLY A 263 -3.30 -18.02 -5.41
N TYR A 264 -3.29 -19.17 -4.73
CA TYR A 264 -4.43 -20.08 -4.69
C TYR A 264 -5.69 -19.41 -4.16
N ASN A 265 -5.61 -18.72 -3.02
CA ASN A 265 -6.76 -18.04 -2.42
C ASN A 265 -7.34 -16.96 -3.34
N LEU A 266 -6.47 -16.17 -4.00
CA LEU A 266 -6.87 -15.14 -4.94
C LEU A 266 -7.49 -15.72 -6.21
N LEU A 267 -6.88 -16.75 -6.80
CA LEU A 267 -7.42 -17.43 -7.99
C LEU A 267 -8.78 -18.06 -7.70
N ARG A 268 -8.94 -18.74 -6.56
CA ARG A 268 -10.24 -19.26 -6.13
C ARG A 268 -11.24 -18.13 -5.90
N THR A 269 -10.80 -17.00 -5.34
CA THR A 269 -11.65 -15.82 -5.23
C THR A 269 -12.07 -15.30 -6.61
N ILE A 270 -11.25 -15.40 -7.65
CA ILE A 270 -11.58 -14.95 -9.02
C ILE A 270 -12.47 -15.96 -9.77
N TYR A 271 -12.27 -17.26 -9.58
CA TYR A 271 -12.95 -18.29 -10.37
C TYR A 271 -14.11 -18.99 -9.65
N SER A 272 -14.33 -18.74 -8.35
CA SER A 272 -15.44 -19.34 -7.61
C SER A 272 -16.79 -18.79 -8.09
N THR A 273 -17.57 -19.60 -8.80
CA THR A 273 -18.95 -19.26 -9.20
C THR A 273 -19.93 -19.27 -8.04
N GLU A 274 -19.57 -19.88 -6.91
CA GLU A 274 -20.38 -19.84 -5.70
C GLU A 274 -20.30 -18.46 -5.05
N GLN A 275 -21.44 -17.77 -5.01
CA GLN A 275 -21.71 -16.75 -4.00
C GLN A 275 -21.74 -17.49 -2.66
N THR A 276 -20.59 -17.60 -1.98
CA THR A 276 -20.57 -17.92 -0.57
C THR A 276 -21.26 -16.78 0.16
N GLY A 277 -22.58 -16.91 0.31
CA GLY A 277 -23.40 -16.05 1.14
C GLY A 277 -22.82 -16.06 2.53
N THR A 278 -22.43 -14.89 3.04
CA THR A 278 -22.27 -14.63 4.49
C THR A 278 -21.95 -13.17 4.83
N CYS A 279 -21.56 -12.27 3.92
CA CYS A 279 -21.44 -10.83 4.26
C CYS A 279 -22.72 -10.01 3.99
N TYR A 280 -23.83 -10.68 3.69
CA TYR A 280 -25.15 -10.10 3.77
C TYR A 280 -25.96 -11.15 4.54
N THR A 281 -26.08 -10.97 5.85
CA THR A 281 -27.41 -11.17 6.41
C THR A 281 -28.27 -10.20 5.61
N PRO A 282 -29.26 -10.67 4.83
CA PRO A 282 -30.39 -9.81 4.58
C PRO A 282 -30.71 -9.17 5.92
N VAL A 283 -30.71 -7.83 5.98
CA VAL A 283 -31.62 -7.17 6.90
C VAL A 283 -32.91 -7.95 6.72
N GLU A 284 -33.35 -8.53 7.83
CA GLU A 284 -34.26 -9.66 7.94
C GLU A 284 -35.27 -9.72 6.79
N ALA A 285 -35.53 -10.93 6.31
CA ALA A 285 -36.73 -11.15 5.53
C ALA A 285 -37.92 -10.66 6.35
N GLU A 286 -38.45 -9.48 6.03
CA GLU A 286 -39.73 -8.87 6.43
C GLU A 286 -39.65 -7.41 5.90
N GLU A 287 -40.40 -6.95 4.90
CA GLU A 287 -41.77 -7.23 4.50
C GLU A 287 -41.86 -7.39 2.96
N GLU A 288 -42.74 -8.27 2.49
CA GLU A 288 -43.29 -8.22 1.13
C GLU A 288 -44.12 -6.93 0.99
N GLY A 289 -43.44 -5.80 0.76
CA GLY A 289 -44.07 -4.49 0.71
C GLY A 289 -43.16 -3.45 0.07
N ALA A 290 -43.77 -2.45 -0.54
CA ALA A 290 -43.06 -1.31 -1.10
C ALA A 290 -42.35 -0.57 0.05
N PRO A 291 -41.00 -0.44 0.05
CA PRO A 291 -40.25 0.09 1.17
C PRO A 291 -40.58 1.57 1.39
N GLU A 292 -40.76 1.96 2.66
CA GLU A 292 -40.90 3.36 3.03
C GLU A 292 -39.60 4.13 2.74
N ILE A 293 -39.72 5.27 2.05
CA ILE A 293 -38.58 6.13 1.73
C ILE A 293 -38.13 6.85 3.00
N SER A 294 -37.14 6.28 3.66
CA SER A 294 -36.54 6.77 4.90
C SER A 294 -35.02 7.00 4.76
N PRO A 295 -34.39 7.79 5.63
CA PRO A 295 -32.95 8.05 5.59
C PRO A 295 -32.06 6.80 5.60
N SER A 296 -32.52 5.72 6.25
CA SER A 296 -31.79 4.46 6.39
C SER A 296 -31.97 3.51 5.21
N LEU A 297 -32.92 3.79 4.30
CA LEU A 297 -33.14 2.97 3.11
C LEU A 297 -31.90 2.98 2.22
N THR A 298 -31.47 1.81 1.76
CA THR A 298 -30.32 1.70 0.84
C THR A 298 -30.71 2.11 -0.57
N VAL A 299 -29.78 2.73 -1.30
CA VAL A 299 -30.10 3.24 -2.64
C VAL A 299 -30.43 2.11 -3.61
N ALA A 300 -29.80 0.94 -3.47
CA ALA A 300 -30.17 -0.23 -4.26
C ALA A 300 -31.61 -0.70 -3.97
N ARG A 301 -32.03 -0.77 -2.70
CA ARG A 301 -33.40 -1.20 -2.36
C ARG A 301 -34.46 -0.22 -2.87
N LEU A 302 -34.17 1.08 -2.82
CA LEU A 302 -35.03 2.11 -3.41
C LEU A 302 -35.18 1.90 -4.92
N VAL A 303 -34.08 1.71 -5.64
CA VAL A 303 -34.08 1.55 -7.10
C VAL A 303 -34.71 0.22 -7.54
N ASP A 304 -34.50 -0.84 -6.76
CA ASP A 304 -35.11 -2.15 -7.02
C ASP A 304 -36.64 -2.10 -6.85
N ALA A 305 -37.14 -1.33 -5.87
CA ALA A 305 -38.58 -1.14 -5.65
C ALA A 305 -39.21 -0.10 -6.61
N TYR A 306 -38.47 0.97 -6.93
CA TYR A 306 -38.94 2.11 -7.72
C TYR A 306 -37.91 2.50 -8.79
N PRO A 307 -37.88 1.81 -9.95
CA PRO A 307 -36.87 2.03 -11.00
C PRO A 307 -36.79 3.47 -11.51
N GLN A 308 -37.90 4.21 -11.47
CA GLN A 308 -37.99 5.62 -11.85
C GLN A 308 -37.18 6.59 -10.96
N THR A 309 -36.76 6.16 -9.77
CA THR A 309 -35.94 6.97 -8.87
C THR A 309 -34.49 7.11 -9.34
N VAL A 310 -34.04 6.28 -10.29
CA VAL A 310 -32.67 6.34 -10.84
C VAL A 310 -32.37 7.71 -11.44
N ASP A 311 -33.29 8.26 -12.23
CA ASP A 311 -33.06 9.54 -12.93
C ASP A 311 -32.95 10.69 -11.93
N VAL A 312 -33.73 10.65 -10.85
CA VAL A 312 -33.67 11.63 -9.76
C VAL A 312 -32.33 11.58 -9.03
N LEU A 313 -31.86 10.37 -8.69
CA LEU A 313 -30.57 10.17 -8.03
C LEU A 313 -29.40 10.59 -8.92
N VAL A 314 -29.46 10.26 -10.21
CA VAL A 314 -28.44 10.66 -11.19
C VAL A 314 -28.40 12.19 -11.33
N ALA A 315 -29.55 12.85 -11.40
CA ALA A 315 -29.65 14.31 -11.43
C ALA A 315 -29.09 14.99 -10.17
N MET A 316 -29.11 14.30 -9.02
CA MET A 316 -28.52 14.76 -7.75
C MET A 316 -27.03 14.42 -7.60
N GLY A 317 -26.37 13.94 -8.66
CA GLY A 317 -24.94 13.63 -8.66
C GLY A 317 -24.60 12.17 -8.37
N PHE A 318 -25.58 11.31 -8.12
CA PHE A 318 -25.39 9.87 -7.89
C PHE A 318 -25.26 9.04 -9.19
N ALA A 319 -24.53 9.57 -10.17
CA ALA A 319 -24.30 8.98 -11.48
C ALA A 319 -23.85 7.50 -11.46
N PRO A 320 -23.02 7.01 -10.51
CA PRO A 320 -22.61 5.60 -10.48
C PRO A 320 -23.76 4.59 -10.42
N ILE A 321 -24.95 4.98 -9.93
CA ILE A 321 -26.09 4.07 -9.79
C ILE A 321 -26.77 3.73 -11.11
N ALA A 322 -26.57 4.54 -12.15
CA ALA A 322 -27.04 4.21 -13.50
C ALA A 322 -26.40 2.92 -14.03
N ASN A 323 -25.19 2.58 -13.57
CA ASN A 323 -24.52 1.33 -13.94
C ASN A 323 -25.05 0.16 -13.08
N PRO A 324 -25.67 -0.88 -13.68
CA PRO A 324 -26.24 -2.01 -12.94
C PRO A 324 -25.25 -2.72 -12.00
N MET A 325 -23.97 -2.81 -12.40
CA MET A 325 -22.93 -3.46 -11.61
C MET A 325 -22.53 -2.61 -10.38
N LEU A 326 -22.43 -1.29 -10.54
CA LEU A 326 -22.12 -0.38 -9.43
C LEU A 326 -23.32 -0.23 -8.48
N ARG A 327 -24.55 -0.27 -9.00
CA ARG A 327 -25.78 -0.36 -8.21
C ARG A 327 -25.81 -1.63 -7.35
N ALA A 328 -25.45 -2.78 -7.92
CA ALA A 328 -25.41 -4.06 -7.20
C ALA A 328 -24.29 -4.16 -6.15
N THR A 329 -23.27 -3.28 -6.20
CA THR A 329 -22.13 -3.28 -5.25
C THR A 329 -22.17 -2.10 -4.28
N ILE A 330 -22.05 -0.87 -4.80
CA ILE A 330 -22.02 0.38 -4.02
C ILE A 330 -23.44 0.74 -3.56
N GLY A 331 -24.43 0.65 -4.45
CA GLY A 331 -25.82 1.02 -4.13
C GLY A 331 -26.42 0.19 -2.99
N ARG A 332 -25.98 -1.07 -2.82
CA ARG A 332 -26.41 -1.94 -1.70
C ARG A 332 -25.84 -1.55 -0.34
N ARG A 333 -24.79 -0.74 -0.30
CA ARG A 333 -24.07 -0.37 0.93
C ARG A 333 -24.31 1.05 1.38
N ILE A 334 -24.77 1.92 0.48
CA ILE A 334 -24.99 3.33 0.76
C ILE A 334 -26.46 3.54 1.11
N THR A 335 -26.73 4.18 2.24
CA THR A 335 -28.07 4.67 2.61
C THR A 335 -28.38 6.00 1.94
N LEU A 336 -29.65 6.38 1.89
CA LEU A 336 -30.05 7.71 1.41
C LEU A 336 -29.39 8.84 2.23
N ALA A 337 -29.27 8.70 3.54
CA ALA A 337 -28.54 9.66 4.38
C ALA A 337 -27.06 9.80 3.97
N GLN A 338 -26.38 8.68 3.74
CA GLN A 338 -24.98 8.67 3.31
C GLN A 338 -24.83 9.22 1.89
N ALA A 339 -25.78 8.92 1.01
CA ALA A 339 -25.80 9.44 -0.35
C ALA A 339 -25.91 10.98 -0.36
N ALA A 340 -26.83 11.54 0.43
CA ALA A 340 -26.99 12.97 0.61
C ALA A 340 -25.72 13.64 1.13
N GLN A 341 -25.05 13.03 2.12
CA GLN A 341 -23.76 13.52 2.63
C GLN A 341 -22.65 13.52 1.56
N ILE A 342 -22.52 12.43 0.80
CA ILE A 342 -21.47 12.28 -0.22
C ILE A 342 -21.63 13.33 -1.33
N GLN A 343 -22.86 13.63 -1.74
CA GLN A 343 -23.13 14.61 -2.79
C GLN A 343 -23.35 16.03 -2.25
N HIS A 344 -23.23 16.24 -0.94
CA HIS A 344 -23.51 17.52 -0.29
C HIS A 344 -24.91 18.07 -0.61
N VAL A 345 -25.91 17.19 -0.71
CA VAL A 345 -27.32 17.53 -0.93
C VAL A 345 -28.05 17.50 0.42
N PRO A 346 -28.93 18.47 0.71
CA PRO A 346 -29.77 18.41 1.91
C PRO A 346 -30.63 17.14 1.92
N LEU A 347 -30.54 16.35 2.99
CA LEU A 347 -31.22 15.06 3.09
C LEU A 347 -32.75 15.21 2.94
N ASP A 348 -33.34 16.24 3.55
CA ASP A 348 -34.77 16.48 3.50
C ASP A 348 -35.24 16.77 2.06
N GLU A 349 -34.46 17.56 1.30
CA GLU A 349 -34.73 17.84 -0.11
C GLU A 349 -34.65 16.57 -0.96
N MET A 350 -33.66 15.72 -0.68
CA MET A 350 -33.48 14.45 -1.38
C MET A 350 -34.68 13.52 -1.15
N LEU A 351 -35.11 13.35 0.10
CA LEU A 351 -36.24 12.49 0.46
C LEU A 351 -37.56 13.01 -0.12
N GLU A 352 -37.78 14.34 -0.09
CA GLU A 352 -38.98 14.95 -0.66
C GLU A 352 -39.08 14.71 -2.18
N LYS A 353 -37.98 14.90 -2.91
CA LYS A 353 -37.95 14.65 -4.36
C LYS A 353 -38.14 13.19 -4.71
N LEU A 354 -37.59 12.26 -3.93
CA LEU A 354 -37.78 10.82 -4.13
C LEU A 354 -39.23 10.40 -3.88
N ARG A 355 -39.87 10.92 -2.82
CA ARG A 355 -41.28 10.67 -2.50
C ARG A 355 -42.29 11.25 -3.49
N LYS A 356 -41.88 12.22 -4.33
CA LYS A 356 -42.75 12.78 -5.39
C LYS A 356 -42.82 11.92 -6.65
N VAL A 357 -41.88 11.00 -6.82
CA VAL A 357 -41.71 10.18 -8.04
C VAL A 357 -42.10 8.72 -7.81
N VAL A 358 -42.39 8.39 -6.56
CA VAL A 358 -42.94 7.11 -6.09
C VAL A 358 -44.39 7.33 -5.72
#